data_AF-X1J795-F1
#
_entry.id   AF-X1J795-F1
#
_cell.length_a   1.000
_cell.length_b   1.000
_cell.length_c   1.000
_cell.angle_alpha   90.00
_cell.angle_beta   90.00
_cell.angle_gamma   90.00
#
_symmetry.space_group_name_H-M   'P 1'
#
loop_
_entity.id
_entity.type
_entity.pdbx_description
1 polymer ?
#
loop_
_entity_poly.entity_id
_entity_poly.type
_entity_poly.pdbx_seq_one_letter_code
_entity_poly.pdbx_strand_id
1 'polypeptide(L)'
;GIKTSVLFLQKYTNEEKQKIQGIKVKCEREWFEFVERLKKEYQDVGWDKLLSEEGLNKELKSFVETHFEEREEIEEETRNKLEEKIEGSEDEEAEEAKKIEEIKRKKLLKALTECVDLVEEVKKYYQNMSWDKLLCEGELTEELKSFINTYFETKIKLEESIEGSEGEETEETKSKKSLKALIEKLQEMQVLLREKQKKLKGNILNDEKIEETRKEINTLTGEIQKFSREISQRTLGGQVYLVLNDEEITEQFKKFWLDGKVIKEIDYPIFFAVNQKSLKNSKGEYRYKRGVKGGFLLDKYGRSIIDHDLDEIAQAFVKFAKKQNFNFWGA
;
A
#
# COMPACT_ATOMS: atom_id res chain seq x y z
N GLY A 1 -37.04 21.02 -2.48
CA GLY A 1 -36.89 21.58 -3.84
C GLY A 1 -35.83 20.80 -4.57
N ILE A 2 -36.03 20.49 -5.85
CA ILE A 2 -35.02 19.74 -6.63
C ILE A 2 -33.87 20.69 -6.98
N LYS A 3 -32.65 20.28 -6.61
CA LYS A 3 -31.39 20.90 -7.04
C LYS A 3 -30.78 20.06 -8.16
N THR A 4 -30.11 20.73 -9.07
CA THR A 4 -29.41 20.19 -10.21
C THR A 4 -27.94 20.59 -10.08
N SER A 5 -27.08 19.59 -9.97
CA SER A 5 -25.63 19.73 -10.02
C SER A 5 -25.13 19.38 -11.42
N VAL A 6 -24.15 20.14 -11.90
CA VAL A 6 -23.49 19.89 -13.18
C VAL A 6 -22.00 19.73 -12.92
N LEU A 7 -21.44 18.60 -13.36
CA LEU A 7 -20.02 18.28 -13.32
C LEU A 7 -19.53 18.06 -14.74
N PHE A 8 -18.50 18.79 -15.15
CA PHE A 8 -17.81 18.57 -16.42
C PHE A 8 -16.38 18.08 -16.17
N LEU A 9 -16.06 16.95 -16.79
CA LEU A 9 -14.73 16.33 -16.79
C LEU A 9 -14.27 16.18 -18.25
N GLN A 10 -13.09 16.69 -18.58
CA GLN A 10 -12.52 16.58 -19.92
C GLN A 10 -11.52 15.43 -20.01
N LYS A 11 -11.76 14.43 -20.86
CA LYS A 11 -10.76 13.38 -21.08
C LYS A 11 -9.43 13.99 -21.51
N TYR A 12 -8.34 13.52 -20.91
CA TYR A 12 -6.98 13.91 -21.29
C TYR A 12 -6.74 13.70 -22.78
N THR A 13 -6.14 14.71 -23.41
CA THR A 13 -5.57 14.62 -24.75
C THR A 13 -4.37 13.66 -24.77
N ASN A 14 -3.96 13.23 -25.96
CA ASN A 14 -2.78 12.35 -26.09
C ASN A 14 -1.49 13.04 -25.60
N GLU A 15 -1.34 14.35 -25.83
CA GLU A 15 -0.21 15.14 -25.34
C GLU A 15 -0.20 15.23 -23.81
N GLU A 16 -1.36 15.47 -23.19
CA GLU A 16 -1.48 15.47 -21.73
C GLU A 16 -1.18 14.10 -21.16
N LYS A 17 -1.68 13.01 -21.75
CA LYS A 17 -1.33 11.64 -21.33
C LYS A 17 0.17 11.38 -21.39
N GLN A 18 0.86 11.86 -22.43
CA GLN A 18 2.31 11.75 -22.51
C GLN A 18 3.03 12.54 -21.41
N LYS A 19 2.55 13.76 -21.10
CA LYS A 19 3.08 14.56 -19.98
C LYS A 19 2.87 13.85 -18.64
N ILE A 20 1.68 13.31 -18.40
CA ILE A 20 1.33 12.52 -17.21
C ILE A 20 2.26 11.32 -17.08
N GLN A 21 2.49 10.61 -18.19
CA GLN A 21 3.41 9.47 -18.19
C GLN A 21 4.85 9.90 -17.88
N GLY A 22 5.30 11.03 -18.42
CA GLY A 22 6.62 11.59 -18.11
C GLY A 22 6.78 11.95 -16.63
N ILE A 23 5.76 12.56 -16.03
CA ILE A 23 5.69 12.86 -14.60
C ILE A 23 5.76 11.56 -13.79
N LYS A 24 4.98 10.54 -14.17
CA LYS A 24 4.97 9.25 -13.49
C LYS A 24 6.36 8.60 -13.46
N VAL A 25 7.08 8.60 -14.58
CA VAL A 25 8.46 8.06 -14.66
C VAL A 25 9.43 8.84 -13.75
N LYS A 26 9.28 10.17 -13.68
CA LYS A 26 10.08 10.99 -12.76
C LYS A 26 9.78 10.64 -11.30
N CYS A 27 8.50 10.57 -10.92
CA CYS A 27 8.08 10.17 -9.57
C CYS A 27 8.54 8.74 -9.22
N GLU A 28 8.51 7.81 -10.17
CA GLU A 28 9.00 6.43 -9.97
C GLU A 28 10.50 6.40 -9.60
N ARG A 29 11.31 7.32 -10.15
CA ARG A 29 12.72 7.46 -9.74
C ARG A 29 12.84 7.99 -8.32
N GLU A 30 12.07 9.04 -7.99
CA GLU A 30 12.05 9.64 -6.66
C GLU A 30 11.56 8.66 -5.58
N TRP A 31 10.67 7.73 -5.95
CA TRP A 31 10.19 6.68 -5.06
C TRP A 31 11.32 5.82 -4.50
N PHE A 32 12.29 5.41 -5.34
CA PHE A 32 13.40 4.57 -4.88
C PHE A 32 14.23 5.29 -3.81
N GLU A 33 14.56 6.56 -4.02
CA GLU A 33 15.28 7.35 -3.03
C GLU A 33 14.44 7.58 -1.77
N PHE A 34 13.13 7.77 -1.93
CA PHE A 34 12.21 7.97 -0.82
C PHE A 34 12.09 6.72 0.07
N VAL A 35 11.83 5.56 -0.52
CA VAL A 35 11.66 4.31 0.23
C VAL A 35 12.97 3.87 0.90
N GLU A 36 14.12 4.05 0.25
CA GLU A 36 15.43 3.75 0.86
C GLU A 36 15.72 4.63 2.08
N ARG A 37 15.35 5.92 2.03
CA ARG A 37 15.44 6.79 3.21
C ARG A 37 14.57 6.30 4.35
N LEU A 38 13.31 5.93 4.07
CA LEU A 38 12.39 5.40 5.09
C LEU A 38 12.90 4.08 5.67
N LYS A 39 13.36 3.15 4.82
CA LYS A 39 13.95 1.88 5.27
C LYS A 39 15.14 2.10 6.20
N LYS A 40 15.99 3.09 5.92
CA LYS A 40 17.11 3.45 6.78
C LYS A 40 16.67 4.10 8.09
N GLU A 41 15.68 4.99 8.04
CA GLU A 41 15.14 5.69 9.20
C GLU A 41 14.45 4.72 10.17
N TYR A 42 13.74 3.73 9.64
CA TYR A 42 12.95 2.77 10.39
C TYR A 42 13.53 1.35 10.37
N GLN A 43 14.83 1.19 10.10
CA GLN A 43 15.50 -0.12 9.99
C GLN A 43 15.37 -0.96 11.28
N ASP A 44 15.37 -0.29 12.43
CA ASP A 44 15.33 -0.90 13.76
C ASP A 44 13.93 -0.81 14.38
N VAL A 45 12.89 -0.69 13.55
CA VAL A 45 11.50 -0.65 14.01
C VAL A 45 10.87 -2.03 13.89
N GLY A 46 10.55 -2.61 15.04
CA GLY A 46 9.62 -3.73 15.15
C GLY A 46 8.26 -3.30 15.69
N TRP A 47 7.37 -4.27 15.87
CA TRP A 47 6.05 -4.07 16.50
C TRP A 47 6.14 -3.64 17.97
N ASP A 48 7.26 -3.96 18.61
CA ASP A 48 7.61 -3.70 19.99
C ASP A 48 8.18 -2.30 20.23
N LYS A 49 8.58 -1.59 19.17
CA LYS A 49 9.18 -0.26 19.29
C LYS A 49 8.14 0.85 19.31
N LEU A 50 8.34 1.81 20.23
CA LEU A 50 7.54 3.01 20.29
C LEU A 50 7.92 4.00 19.20
N LEU A 51 6.93 4.31 18.38
CA LEU A 51 6.97 5.43 17.48
C LEU A 51 5.95 6.47 17.93
N SER A 52 6.32 7.75 17.87
CA SER A 52 5.37 8.85 17.94
C SER A 52 4.82 9.10 16.54
N GLU A 53 3.52 9.34 16.46
CA GLU A 53 2.88 9.68 15.18
C GLU A 53 3.35 11.02 14.61
N GLU A 54 3.79 11.94 15.46
CA GLU A 54 4.32 13.25 15.07
C GLU A 54 5.68 13.14 14.37
N GLY A 55 6.43 12.07 14.65
CA GLY A 55 7.73 11.79 14.03
C GLY A 55 7.65 11.11 12.66
N LEU A 56 6.46 10.70 12.22
CA LEU A 56 6.29 10.01 10.95
C LEU A 56 6.33 10.97 9.76
N ASN A 57 6.97 10.53 8.68
CA ASN A 57 6.84 11.19 7.39
C ASN A 57 5.34 11.30 7.00
N LYS A 58 4.93 12.47 6.48
CA LYS A 58 3.53 12.77 6.17
C LYS A 58 2.89 11.78 5.19
N GLU A 59 3.62 11.40 4.14
CA GLU A 59 3.13 10.43 3.16
C GLU A 59 2.95 9.04 3.78
N LEU A 60 3.92 8.59 4.59
CA LEU A 60 3.84 7.33 5.33
C LEU A 60 2.68 7.35 6.35
N LYS A 61 2.56 8.42 7.14
CA LYS A 61 1.47 8.61 8.12
C LYS A 61 0.10 8.49 7.45
N SER A 62 -0.11 9.24 6.36
CA SER A 62 -1.37 9.23 5.63
C SER A 62 -1.69 7.86 5.05
N PHE A 63 -0.68 7.12 4.56
CA PHE A 63 -0.89 5.77 4.06
C PHE A 63 -1.29 4.82 5.19
N VAL A 64 -0.53 4.82 6.30
CA VAL A 64 -0.81 3.95 7.45
C VAL A 64 -2.22 4.19 8.02
N GLU A 65 -2.62 5.46 8.17
CA GLU A 65 -3.97 5.83 8.64
C GLU A 65 -5.10 5.38 7.70
N THR A 66 -4.81 5.29 6.40
CA THR A 66 -5.82 4.92 5.39
C THR A 66 -5.87 3.41 5.17
N HIS A 67 -4.72 2.74 5.25
CA HIS A 67 -4.56 1.34 4.89
C HIS A 67 -4.90 0.39 6.05
N PHE A 68 -4.59 0.77 7.30
CA PHE A 68 -4.90 -0.06 8.47
C PHE A 68 -6.13 0.50 9.20
N GLU A 69 -7.13 -0.35 9.38
CA GLU A 69 -8.41 0.04 10.00
C GLU A 69 -8.32 0.20 11.53
N GLU A 70 -7.37 -0.50 12.17
CA GLU A 70 -7.31 -0.62 13.64
C GLU A 70 -5.92 -0.36 14.20
N ARG A 71 -5.86 0.44 15.26
CA ARG A 71 -4.66 0.71 16.04
C ARG A 71 -4.94 0.53 17.53
N GLU A 72 -4.09 -0.24 18.18
CA GLU A 72 -4.04 -0.44 19.62
C GLU A 72 -2.66 0.02 20.13
N GLU A 73 -2.63 0.81 21.20
CA GLU A 73 -1.38 1.16 21.89
C GLU A 73 -0.98 0.04 22.84
N ILE A 74 0.32 -0.29 22.87
CA ILE A 74 0.85 -1.26 23.83
C ILE A 74 0.85 -0.61 25.23
N GLU A 75 0.10 -1.21 26.16
CA GLU A 75 0.06 -0.82 27.58
C GLU A 75 1.48 -0.73 28.17
N GLU A 76 1.73 0.33 28.94
CA GLU A 76 3.04 0.61 29.56
C GLU A 76 3.53 -0.52 30.47
N GLU A 77 2.62 -1.19 31.19
CA GLU A 77 2.97 -2.37 32.00
C GLU A 77 3.45 -3.56 31.16
N THR A 78 2.84 -3.77 29.99
CA THR A 78 3.19 -4.87 29.07
C THR A 78 4.53 -4.59 28.40
N ARG A 79 4.85 -3.30 28.17
CA ARG A 79 6.14 -2.81 27.67
C ARG A 79 7.28 -3.03 28.66
N ASN A 80 7.09 -2.64 29.93
CA ASN A 80 8.13 -2.81 30.95
C ASN A 80 8.52 -4.29 31.11
N LYS A 81 7.54 -5.20 31.00
CA LYS A 81 7.79 -6.66 30.99
C LYS A 81 8.52 -7.15 29.74
N LEU A 82 8.43 -6.43 28.62
CA LEU A 82 9.20 -6.70 27.41
C LEU A 82 10.66 -6.29 27.59
N GLU A 83 10.89 -5.07 28.10
CA GLU A 83 12.23 -4.49 28.32
C GLU A 83 13.04 -5.27 29.39
N GLU A 84 12.43 -5.63 30.53
CA GLU A 84 13.11 -6.42 31.59
C GLU A 84 13.54 -7.84 31.12
N LYS A 85 12.82 -8.44 30.16
CA LYS A 85 13.18 -9.76 29.61
C LYS A 85 14.32 -9.69 28.60
N ILE A 86 14.58 -8.52 28.03
CA ILE A 86 15.66 -8.30 27.06
C ILE A 86 16.99 -8.09 27.82
N GLU A 87 17.02 -7.27 28.87
CA GLU A 87 18.23 -7.04 29.69
C GLU A 87 18.77 -8.31 30.40
N GLY A 88 17.94 -9.35 30.55
CA GLY A 88 18.35 -10.63 31.16
C GLY A 88 19.13 -11.59 30.25
N SER A 89 19.28 -11.29 28.95
CA SER A 89 19.96 -12.17 27.97
C SER A 89 21.05 -11.49 27.13
N GLU A 90 21.36 -10.22 27.42
CA GLU A 90 22.08 -9.33 26.50
C GLU A 90 23.57 -9.63 26.28
N ASP A 91 24.25 -10.33 27.19
CA ASP A 91 25.72 -10.46 27.07
C ASP A 91 26.19 -11.58 26.11
N GLU A 92 25.34 -12.54 25.75
CA GLU A 92 25.68 -13.60 24.76
C GLU A 92 24.88 -13.49 23.44
N GLU A 93 23.62 -13.01 23.47
CA GLU A 93 22.75 -12.97 22.28
C GLU A 93 23.10 -11.83 21.30
N ALA A 94 23.58 -10.68 21.77
CA ALA A 94 23.87 -9.52 20.93
C ALA A 94 25.13 -9.71 20.05
N GLU A 95 26.11 -10.50 20.50
CA GLU A 95 27.33 -10.78 19.72
C GLU A 95 27.11 -11.90 18.68
N GLU A 96 26.30 -12.92 19.01
CA GLU A 96 25.92 -13.98 18.08
C GLU A 96 24.93 -13.52 17.02
N ALA A 97 23.93 -12.69 17.37
CA ALA A 97 22.98 -12.14 16.41
C ALA A 97 23.70 -11.29 15.35
N LYS A 98 24.65 -10.44 15.77
CA LYS A 98 25.49 -9.66 14.84
C LYS A 98 26.33 -10.54 13.92
N LYS A 99 26.92 -11.63 14.43
CA LYS A 99 27.69 -12.60 13.61
C LYS A 99 26.78 -13.32 12.60
N ILE A 100 25.60 -13.77 13.01
CA ILE A 100 24.64 -14.46 12.14
C ILE A 100 24.09 -13.52 11.07
N GLU A 101 23.77 -12.28 11.44
CA GLU A 101 23.27 -11.26 10.53
C GLU A 101 24.35 -10.81 9.52
N GLU A 102 25.60 -10.69 9.96
CA GLU A 102 26.73 -10.41 9.07
C GLU A 102 26.98 -11.57 8.08
N ILE A 103 26.84 -12.82 8.52
CA ILE A 103 26.93 -14.00 7.65
C ILE A 103 25.77 -14.04 6.65
N LYS A 104 24.53 -13.77 7.08
CA LYS A 104 23.37 -13.67 6.19
C LYS A 104 23.56 -12.54 5.16
N ARG A 105 24.01 -11.37 5.60
CA ARG A 105 24.30 -10.22 4.74
C ARG A 105 25.40 -10.52 3.73
N LYS A 106 26.50 -11.19 4.13
CA LYS A 106 27.56 -11.60 3.20
C LYS A 106 27.08 -12.63 2.17
N LYS A 107 26.24 -13.59 2.58
CA LYS A 107 25.67 -14.58 1.68
C LYS A 107 24.69 -13.94 0.68
N LEU A 108 23.87 -13.01 1.15
CA LEU A 108 22.91 -12.27 0.34
C LEU A 108 23.61 -11.29 -0.62
N LEU A 109 24.67 -10.62 -0.16
CA LEU A 109 25.51 -9.75 -0.98
C LEU A 109 26.24 -10.54 -2.08
N LYS A 110 26.73 -11.74 -1.77
CA LYS A 110 27.33 -12.64 -2.77
C LYS A 110 26.31 -13.05 -3.84
N ALA A 111 25.12 -13.47 -3.44
CA ALA A 111 24.04 -13.81 -4.37
C ALA A 111 23.60 -12.60 -5.22
N LEU A 112 23.51 -11.39 -4.62
CA LEU A 112 23.20 -10.16 -5.35
C LEU A 112 24.31 -9.78 -6.35
N THR A 113 25.58 -9.98 -5.99
CA THR A 113 26.72 -9.71 -6.89
C THR A 113 26.69 -10.67 -8.08
N GLU A 114 26.45 -11.96 -7.83
CA GLU A 114 26.27 -12.97 -8.87
C GLU A 114 25.06 -12.66 -9.77
N CYS A 115 23.95 -12.16 -9.22
CA CYS A 115 22.79 -11.69 -10.00
C CYS A 115 23.10 -10.42 -10.82
N VAL A 116 23.88 -9.47 -10.29
CA VAL A 116 24.26 -8.25 -11.02
C VAL A 116 25.18 -8.58 -12.20
N ASP A 117 26.13 -9.49 -11.99
CA ASP A 117 27.03 -9.96 -13.06
C ASP A 117 26.22 -10.67 -14.17
N LEU A 118 25.25 -11.52 -13.80
CA LEU A 118 24.30 -12.14 -14.73
C LEU A 118 23.43 -11.11 -15.48
N VAL A 119 22.93 -10.08 -14.79
CA VAL A 119 22.12 -9.02 -15.41
C VAL A 119 22.94 -8.16 -16.37
N GLU A 120 24.20 -7.90 -16.07
CA GLU A 120 25.12 -7.20 -16.99
C GLU A 120 25.45 -8.05 -18.22
N GLU A 121 25.66 -9.36 -18.04
CA GLU A 121 25.90 -10.31 -19.13
C GLU A 121 24.66 -10.47 -20.04
N VAL A 122 23.46 -10.59 -19.45
CA VAL A 122 22.18 -10.60 -20.17
C VAL A 122 21.94 -9.26 -20.88
N LYS A 123 22.20 -8.13 -20.24
CA LYS A 123 22.10 -6.80 -20.89
C LYS A 123 23.02 -6.70 -22.10
N LYS A 124 24.24 -7.21 -22.02
CA LYS A 124 25.20 -7.23 -23.14
C LYS A 124 24.70 -8.10 -24.30
N TYR A 125 24.05 -9.21 -24.00
CA TYR A 125 23.48 -10.12 -25.00
C TYR A 125 22.26 -9.53 -25.72
N TYR A 126 21.42 -8.78 -25.00
CA TYR A 126 20.16 -8.23 -25.51
C TYR A 126 20.19 -6.73 -25.85
N GLN A 127 21.36 -6.08 -25.76
CA GLN A 127 21.55 -4.64 -25.97
C GLN A 127 21.06 -4.11 -27.33
N ASN A 128 20.91 -4.98 -28.34
CA ASN A 128 20.49 -4.62 -29.70
C ASN A 128 19.11 -5.17 -30.09
N MET A 129 18.32 -5.67 -29.14
CA MET A 129 17.04 -6.31 -29.42
C MET A 129 15.88 -5.32 -29.25
N SER A 130 15.10 -5.13 -30.32
CA SER A 130 13.91 -4.24 -30.30
C SER A 130 12.85 -4.79 -29.34
N TRP A 131 12.31 -3.93 -28.47
CA TRP A 131 11.26 -4.25 -27.48
C TRP A 131 9.96 -4.77 -28.10
N ASP A 132 9.76 -4.59 -29.41
CA ASP A 132 8.57 -5.05 -30.13
C ASP A 132 8.62 -6.53 -30.55
N LYS A 133 9.71 -7.25 -30.25
CA LYS A 133 9.85 -8.67 -30.56
C LYS A 133 9.36 -9.52 -29.38
N LEU A 134 8.17 -10.11 -29.51
CA LEU A 134 7.63 -11.12 -28.60
C LEU A 134 8.62 -12.28 -28.46
N LEU A 135 9.27 -12.40 -27.30
CA LEU A 135 10.13 -13.53 -26.94
C LEU A 135 9.23 -14.72 -26.59
N CYS A 136 9.27 -15.76 -27.42
CA CYS A 136 8.67 -17.06 -27.07
C CYS A 136 9.63 -17.83 -26.15
N GLU A 137 9.11 -18.62 -25.20
CA GLU A 137 9.91 -19.42 -24.25
C GLU A 137 11.02 -20.27 -24.90
N GLY A 138 10.84 -20.67 -26.17
CA GLY A 138 11.84 -21.42 -26.94
C GLY A 138 13.11 -20.64 -27.31
N GLU A 139 13.12 -19.31 -27.24
CA GLU A 139 14.25 -18.45 -27.61
C GLU A 139 15.09 -17.97 -26.41
N LEU A 140 14.66 -18.30 -25.18
CA LEU A 140 15.40 -17.99 -23.96
C LEU A 140 16.59 -18.95 -23.84
N THR A 141 17.78 -18.44 -23.48
CA THR A 141 18.92 -19.32 -23.18
C THR A 141 18.64 -20.17 -21.96
N GLU A 142 19.21 -21.36 -21.90
CA GLU A 142 19.01 -22.28 -20.77
C GLU A 142 19.48 -21.67 -19.44
N GLU A 143 20.48 -20.77 -19.45
CA GLU A 143 20.87 -20.04 -18.25
C GLU A 143 19.79 -19.07 -17.77
N LEU A 144 19.14 -18.33 -18.69
CA LEU A 144 18.09 -17.39 -18.34
C LEU A 144 16.81 -18.11 -17.90
N LYS A 145 16.48 -19.24 -18.53
CA LYS A 145 15.39 -20.13 -18.05
C LYS A 145 15.69 -20.67 -16.66
N SER A 146 16.91 -21.15 -16.42
CA SER A 146 17.31 -21.64 -15.10
C SER A 146 17.26 -20.52 -14.05
N PHE A 147 17.66 -19.30 -14.41
CA PHE A 147 17.60 -18.15 -13.51
C PHE A 147 16.15 -17.76 -13.18
N ILE A 148 15.29 -17.63 -14.20
CA ILE A 148 13.86 -17.35 -14.06
C ILE A 148 13.21 -18.44 -13.19
N ASN A 149 13.42 -19.71 -13.52
CA ASN A 149 12.85 -20.82 -12.75
C ASN A 149 13.39 -20.86 -11.32
N THR A 150 14.68 -20.62 -11.08
CA THR A 150 15.21 -20.58 -9.72
C THR A 150 14.64 -19.40 -8.93
N TYR A 151 14.60 -18.21 -9.54
CA TYR A 151 14.07 -16.99 -8.93
C TYR A 151 12.58 -17.16 -8.59
N PHE A 152 11.77 -17.60 -9.54
CA PHE A 152 10.34 -17.84 -9.33
C PHE A 152 10.11 -19.04 -8.42
N GLU A 153 10.87 -20.13 -8.48
CA GLU A 153 10.74 -21.22 -7.49
C GLU A 153 11.12 -20.77 -6.08
N THR A 154 12.13 -19.93 -5.90
CA THR A 154 12.45 -19.37 -4.58
C THR A 154 11.39 -18.41 -4.10
N LYS A 155 10.79 -17.62 -5.01
CA LYS A 155 9.69 -16.71 -4.71
C LYS A 155 8.41 -17.49 -4.36
N ILE A 156 8.05 -18.49 -5.17
CA ILE A 156 6.92 -19.40 -4.97
C ILE A 156 7.13 -20.23 -3.70
N LYS A 157 8.32 -20.75 -3.36
CA LYS A 157 8.51 -21.46 -2.08
C LYS A 157 8.39 -20.55 -0.86
N LEU A 158 8.75 -19.27 -1.00
CA LEU A 158 8.58 -18.25 0.03
C LEU A 158 7.10 -17.84 0.15
N GLU A 159 6.40 -17.69 -0.98
CA GLU A 159 4.98 -17.39 -1.10
C GLU A 159 4.09 -18.58 -0.69
N GLU A 160 4.37 -19.83 -1.06
CA GLU A 160 3.64 -21.04 -0.65
C GLU A 160 3.74 -21.30 0.86
N SER A 161 4.83 -20.84 1.49
CA SER A 161 4.96 -20.81 2.96
C SER A 161 4.03 -19.76 3.59
N ILE A 162 3.56 -18.78 2.81
CA ILE A 162 2.68 -17.67 3.18
C ILE A 162 1.22 -17.93 2.70
N GLU A 163 1.01 -18.62 1.58
CA GLU A 163 -0.25 -18.82 0.83
C GLU A 163 -0.95 -20.14 1.13
N GLY A 164 -0.41 -21.02 1.98
CA GLY A 164 -1.10 -22.23 2.47
C GLY A 164 -2.36 -21.97 3.32
N SER A 165 -2.94 -20.78 3.26
CA SER A 165 -4.10 -20.35 4.05
C SER A 165 -4.96 -19.31 3.34
N GLU A 166 -5.11 -19.37 2.01
CA GLU A 166 -6.29 -18.80 1.37
C GLU A 166 -7.41 -19.84 1.37
N GLY A 167 -8.32 -19.70 2.33
CA GLY A 167 -9.48 -20.55 2.50
C GLY A 167 -10.45 -19.95 3.50
N GLU A 168 -11.48 -19.31 2.96
CA GLU A 168 -12.73 -18.93 3.61
C GLU A 168 -12.66 -17.77 4.61
N GLU A 169 -12.91 -16.57 4.09
CA GLU A 169 -13.73 -15.57 4.78
C GLU A 169 -15.04 -16.24 5.21
N THR A 170 -15.07 -16.75 6.44
CA THR A 170 -16.30 -17.06 7.14
C THR A 170 -16.51 -15.99 8.19
N GLU A 171 -17.58 -15.24 8.00
CA GLU A 171 -18.24 -14.43 9.02
C GLU A 171 -18.30 -15.23 10.33
N GLU A 172 -17.46 -14.89 11.30
CA GLU A 172 -17.72 -15.22 12.68
C GLU A 172 -17.11 -14.13 13.55
N THR A 173 -18.00 -13.40 14.22
CA THR A 173 -17.78 -12.47 15.32
C THR A 173 -17.07 -13.18 16.49
N LYS A 174 -15.80 -13.54 16.31
CA LYS A 174 -14.91 -13.95 17.39
C LYS A 174 -14.42 -12.69 18.07
N SER A 175 -14.93 -12.43 19.27
CA SER A 175 -14.32 -11.59 20.30
C SER A 175 -12.83 -11.40 20.03
N LYS A 176 -12.43 -10.20 19.55
CA LYS A 176 -11.02 -9.92 19.27
C LYS A 176 -10.24 -10.21 20.53
N LYS A 177 -9.31 -11.16 20.46
CA LYS A 177 -8.33 -11.36 21.52
C LYS A 177 -7.64 -10.01 21.72
N SER A 178 -7.57 -9.56 22.97
CA SER A 178 -6.90 -8.30 23.30
C SER A 178 -5.45 -8.35 22.84
N LEU A 179 -4.88 -7.20 22.41
CA LEU A 179 -3.48 -7.13 21.99
C LEU A 179 -2.54 -7.72 23.06
N LYS A 180 -2.81 -7.46 24.34
CA LYS A 180 -2.09 -8.04 25.48
C LYS A 180 -2.06 -9.58 25.45
N ALA A 181 -3.22 -10.21 25.23
CA ALA A 181 -3.32 -11.67 25.15
C ALA A 181 -2.60 -12.25 23.93
N LEU A 182 -2.51 -11.50 22.83
CA LEU A 182 -1.73 -11.89 21.65
C LEU A 182 -0.23 -11.81 21.93
N ILE A 183 0.23 -10.73 22.57
CA ILE A 183 1.63 -10.54 22.95
C ILE A 183 2.09 -11.62 23.94
N GLU A 184 1.29 -11.91 24.97
CA GLU A 184 1.60 -12.98 25.95
C GLU A 184 1.74 -14.34 25.26
N LYS A 185 0.81 -14.69 24.37
CA LYS A 185 0.88 -15.94 23.58
C LYS A 185 2.09 -15.99 22.66
N LEU A 186 2.43 -14.88 22.00
CA LEU A 186 3.61 -14.79 21.16
C LEU A 186 4.87 -15.09 21.99
N GLN A 187 4.99 -14.50 23.18
CA GLN A 187 6.13 -14.74 24.08
C GLN A 187 6.22 -16.20 24.55
N GLU A 188 5.09 -16.80 24.93
CA GLU A 188 5.03 -18.21 25.34
C GLU A 188 5.50 -19.14 24.21
N MET A 189 5.02 -18.91 22.99
CA MET A 189 5.42 -19.69 21.82
C MET A 189 6.90 -19.50 21.47
N GLN A 190 7.43 -18.29 21.59
CA GLN A 190 8.86 -18.03 21.38
C GLN A 190 9.75 -18.78 22.40
N VAL A 191 9.33 -18.86 23.67
CA VAL A 191 10.03 -19.66 24.70
C VAL A 191 10.02 -21.15 24.33
N LEU A 192 8.84 -21.69 23.99
CA LEU A 192 8.70 -23.10 23.59
C LEU A 192 9.54 -23.43 22.35
N LEU A 193 9.58 -22.54 21.36
CA LEU A 193 10.40 -22.69 20.18
C LEU A 193 11.90 -22.80 20.54
N ARG A 194 12.39 -21.91 21.41
CA ARG A 194 13.79 -21.93 21.88
C ARG A 194 14.14 -23.24 22.60
N GLU A 195 13.26 -23.72 23.47
CA GLU A 195 13.47 -24.99 24.17
C GLU A 195 13.55 -26.18 23.22
N LYS A 196 12.65 -26.24 22.23
CA LYS A 196 12.63 -27.28 21.20
C LYS A 196 13.88 -27.22 20.31
N GLN A 197 14.33 -26.03 19.94
CA GLN A 197 15.57 -25.84 19.19
C GLN A 197 16.82 -26.26 19.99
N LYS A 198 16.88 -25.95 21.30
CA LYS A 198 17.97 -26.41 22.19
C LYS A 198 18.01 -27.94 22.28
N LYS A 199 16.85 -28.59 22.42
CA LYS A 199 16.74 -30.07 22.43
C LYS A 199 17.22 -30.70 21.13
N LEU A 200 16.90 -30.07 19.99
CA LEU A 200 17.36 -30.49 18.66
C LEU A 200 18.89 -30.35 18.51
N LYS A 201 19.47 -29.23 18.96
CA LYS A 201 20.92 -28.98 18.90
C LYS A 201 21.74 -29.87 19.84
N GLY A 202 21.17 -30.29 20.96
CA GLY A 202 21.85 -31.11 21.98
C GLY A 202 22.05 -32.59 21.61
N ASN A 203 21.60 -33.06 20.44
CA ASN A 203 21.63 -34.49 20.02
C ASN A 203 21.04 -35.47 21.05
N ILE A 204 20.07 -35.03 21.87
CA ILE A 204 19.48 -35.83 22.95
C ILE A 204 18.42 -36.83 22.40
N LEU A 205 18.04 -36.72 21.13
CA LEU A 205 16.90 -37.41 20.52
C LEU A 205 17.32 -38.45 19.47
N ASN A 206 16.48 -39.47 19.26
CA ASN A 206 16.63 -40.45 18.17
C ASN A 206 16.07 -39.89 16.84
N ASP A 207 16.45 -40.52 15.72
CA ASP A 207 16.13 -40.04 14.36
C ASP A 207 14.63 -39.77 14.13
N GLU A 208 13.75 -40.62 14.67
CA GLU A 208 12.29 -40.45 14.55
C GLU A 208 11.77 -39.24 15.34
N LYS A 209 12.24 -39.03 16.59
CA LYS A 209 11.86 -37.87 17.40
C LYS A 209 12.48 -36.56 16.88
N ILE A 210 13.61 -36.62 16.17
CA ILE A 210 14.22 -35.46 15.52
C ILE A 210 13.28 -34.93 14.43
N GLU A 211 12.74 -35.80 13.59
CA GLU A 211 11.79 -35.41 12.53
C GLU A 211 10.45 -34.91 13.10
N GLU A 212 9.91 -35.55 14.14
CA GLU A 212 8.72 -35.04 14.84
C GLU A 212 8.97 -33.63 15.43
N THR A 213 10.11 -33.45 16.10
CA THR A 213 10.49 -32.15 16.69
C THR A 213 10.67 -31.07 15.62
N ARG A 214 11.19 -31.42 14.43
CA ARG A 214 11.31 -30.49 13.29
C ARG A 214 9.94 -30.04 12.77
N LYS A 215 9.00 -30.97 12.63
CA LYS A 215 7.61 -30.64 12.24
C LYS A 215 6.95 -29.72 13.25
N GLU A 216 7.08 -30.01 14.54
CA GLU A 216 6.59 -29.15 15.62
C GLU A 216 7.21 -27.75 15.57
N ILE A 217 8.53 -27.64 15.34
CA ILE A 217 9.23 -26.36 15.18
C ILE A 217 8.66 -25.57 13.99
N ASN A 218 8.39 -26.22 12.85
CA ASN A 218 7.84 -25.56 11.68
C ASN A 218 6.40 -25.05 11.95
N THR A 219 5.56 -25.88 12.57
CA THR A 219 4.20 -25.48 12.95
C THR A 219 4.21 -24.29 13.91
N LEU A 220 5.03 -24.36 14.97
CA LEU A 220 5.21 -23.26 15.92
C LEU A 220 5.73 -22.00 15.25
N THR A 221 6.65 -22.13 14.30
CA THR A 221 7.19 -20.99 13.55
C THR A 221 6.10 -20.31 12.73
N GLY A 222 5.24 -21.08 12.05
CA GLY A 222 4.10 -20.54 11.31
C GLY A 222 3.08 -19.84 12.22
N GLU A 223 2.77 -20.40 13.39
CA GLU A 223 1.89 -19.77 14.37
C GLU A 223 2.47 -18.46 14.91
N ILE A 224 3.77 -18.44 15.25
CA ILE A 224 4.49 -17.23 15.68
C ILE A 224 4.44 -16.15 14.61
N GLN A 225 4.65 -16.49 13.34
CA GLN A 225 4.55 -15.54 12.23
C GLN A 225 3.13 -14.96 12.11
N LYS A 226 2.09 -15.80 12.25
CA LYS A 226 0.69 -15.33 12.25
C LYS A 226 0.41 -14.34 13.38
N PHE A 227 0.80 -14.68 14.61
CA PHE A 227 0.63 -13.77 15.75
C PHE A 227 1.46 -12.49 15.61
N SER A 228 2.70 -12.60 15.12
CA SER A 228 3.55 -11.44 14.85
C SER A 228 2.94 -10.52 13.80
N ARG A 229 2.32 -11.07 12.74
CA ARG A 229 1.63 -10.29 11.71
C ARG A 229 0.39 -9.60 12.29
N GLU A 230 -0.43 -10.30 13.08
CA GLU A 230 -1.61 -9.74 13.74
C GLU A 230 -1.25 -8.60 14.70
N ILE A 231 -0.21 -8.78 15.54
CA ILE A 231 0.30 -7.72 16.43
C ILE A 231 0.84 -6.55 15.61
N SER A 232 1.53 -6.84 14.50
CA SER A 232 2.10 -5.79 13.66
C SER A 232 1.01 -4.95 12.98
N GLN A 233 -0.10 -5.55 12.56
CA GLN A 233 -1.24 -4.81 11.97
C GLN A 233 -1.91 -3.86 12.97
N ARG A 234 -1.80 -4.11 14.28
CA ARG A 234 -2.47 -3.31 15.32
C ARG A 234 -1.56 -2.28 15.98
N THR A 235 -0.25 -2.43 15.88
CA THR A 235 0.72 -1.55 16.54
C THR A 235 1.33 -0.59 15.54
N LEU A 236 1.59 0.66 15.93
CA LEU A 236 2.13 1.65 14.99
C LEU A 236 3.51 1.26 14.44
N GLY A 237 4.41 0.79 15.30
CA GLY A 237 5.73 0.29 14.88
C GLY A 237 5.61 -0.89 13.89
N GLY A 238 4.68 -1.80 14.17
CA GLY A 238 4.42 -2.95 13.31
C GLY A 238 3.81 -2.57 11.97
N GLN A 239 2.87 -1.62 11.94
CA GLN A 239 2.27 -1.11 10.71
C GLN A 239 3.36 -0.49 9.83
N VAL A 240 4.24 0.34 10.40
CA VAL A 240 5.38 0.92 9.67
C VAL A 240 6.31 -0.17 9.15
N TYR A 241 6.62 -1.17 9.98
CA TYR A 241 7.45 -2.31 9.55
C TYR A 241 6.84 -3.05 8.37
N LEU A 242 5.54 -3.37 8.43
CA LEU A 242 4.82 -4.04 7.35
C LEU A 242 4.86 -3.21 6.06
N VAL A 243 4.59 -1.91 6.14
CA VAL A 243 4.59 -1.02 4.96
C VAL A 243 5.93 -0.97 4.24
N LEU A 244 7.04 -1.17 4.94
CA LEU A 244 8.38 -1.06 4.37
C LEU A 244 8.99 -2.40 3.97
N ASN A 245 8.50 -3.52 4.51
CA ASN A 245 9.12 -4.84 4.37
C ASN A 245 8.20 -5.91 3.75
N ASP A 246 6.88 -5.76 3.83
CA ASP A 246 5.93 -6.64 3.15
C ASP A 246 5.82 -6.21 1.68
N GLU A 247 6.05 -7.12 0.74
CA GLU A 247 6.10 -6.81 -0.70
C GLU A 247 4.77 -6.24 -1.19
N GLU A 248 3.66 -6.87 -0.80
CA GLU A 248 2.32 -6.48 -1.24
C GLU A 248 1.96 -5.08 -0.70
N ILE A 249 2.15 -4.86 0.60
CA ILE A 249 1.82 -3.58 1.22
C ILE A 249 2.76 -2.47 0.71
N THR A 250 4.04 -2.78 0.49
CA THR A 250 5.00 -1.82 -0.09
C THR A 250 4.59 -1.40 -1.49
N GLU A 251 4.09 -2.31 -2.32
CA GLU A 251 3.56 -1.98 -3.64
C GLU A 251 2.31 -1.10 -3.57
N GLN A 252 1.41 -1.37 -2.63
CA GLN A 252 0.25 -0.53 -2.40
C GLN A 252 0.65 0.87 -1.93
N PHE A 253 1.65 0.96 -1.04
CA PHE A 253 2.20 2.24 -0.60
C PHE A 253 2.84 3.00 -1.76
N LYS A 254 3.58 2.31 -2.64
CA LYS A 254 4.13 2.91 -3.87
C LYS A 254 3.04 3.49 -4.76
N LYS A 255 1.95 2.74 -5.00
CA LYS A 255 0.81 3.21 -5.81
C LYS A 255 0.19 4.47 -5.18
N PHE A 256 -0.10 4.42 -3.88
CA PHE A 256 -0.64 5.55 -3.12
C PHE A 256 0.26 6.80 -3.21
N TRP A 257 1.57 6.62 -3.00
CA TRP A 257 2.54 7.70 -3.03
C TRP A 257 2.65 8.32 -4.43
N LEU A 258 2.71 7.49 -5.48
CA LEU A 258 2.76 7.93 -6.87
C LEU A 258 1.50 8.72 -7.23
N ASP A 259 0.31 8.18 -6.94
CA ASP A 259 -0.94 8.86 -7.24
C ASP A 259 -1.02 10.21 -6.51
N GLY A 260 -0.64 10.25 -5.24
CA GLY A 260 -0.60 11.48 -4.45
C GLY A 260 0.38 12.54 -4.98
N LYS A 261 1.48 12.14 -5.64
CA LYS A 261 2.45 13.05 -6.28
C LYS A 261 1.97 13.49 -7.65
N VAL A 262 1.53 12.54 -8.47
CA VAL A 262 0.99 12.72 -9.82
C VAL A 262 -0.18 13.70 -9.77
N ILE A 263 -1.13 13.55 -8.85
CA ILE A 263 -2.27 14.48 -8.68
C ILE A 263 -1.82 15.90 -8.32
N LYS A 264 -0.76 16.07 -7.53
CA LYS A 264 -0.24 17.40 -7.17
C LYS A 264 0.44 18.09 -8.35
N GLU A 265 1.04 17.33 -9.26
CA GLU A 265 1.70 17.88 -10.46
C GLU A 265 0.72 18.08 -11.63
N ILE A 266 -0.34 17.27 -11.73
CA ILE A 266 -1.34 17.32 -12.80
C ILE A 266 -2.57 18.06 -12.30
N ASP A 267 -2.51 19.40 -12.37
CA ASP A 267 -3.66 20.26 -12.09
C ASP A 267 -4.75 20.01 -13.14
N TYR A 268 -5.75 19.20 -12.79
CA TYR A 268 -6.83 18.81 -13.68
C TYR A 268 -8.01 19.79 -13.58
N PRO A 269 -8.34 20.52 -14.66
CA PRO A 269 -9.36 21.55 -14.59
C PRO A 269 -10.76 20.92 -14.50
N ILE A 270 -11.43 21.11 -13.35
CA ILE A 270 -12.81 20.67 -13.12
C ILE A 270 -13.75 21.88 -13.11
N PHE A 271 -14.87 21.78 -13.83
CA PHE A 271 -16.00 22.68 -13.64
C PHE A 271 -17.11 21.97 -12.88
N PHE A 272 -17.44 22.52 -11.71
CA PHE A 272 -18.55 22.06 -10.89
C PHE A 272 -19.43 23.23 -10.51
N ALA A 273 -20.74 23.08 -10.70
CA ALA A 273 -21.72 24.10 -10.34
C ALA A 273 -23.04 23.47 -9.87
N VAL A 274 -23.72 24.15 -8.97
CA VAL A 274 -25.03 23.77 -8.46
C VAL A 274 -25.94 24.99 -8.50
N ASN A 275 -27.19 24.79 -8.92
CA ASN A 275 -28.18 25.85 -8.94
C ASN A 275 -28.56 26.29 -7.50
N GLN A 276 -28.61 27.59 -7.26
CA GLN A 276 -29.08 28.17 -6.01
C GLN A 276 -30.61 28.17 -5.96
N LYS A 277 -31.26 28.44 -7.10
CA LYS A 277 -32.72 28.45 -7.20
C LYS A 277 -33.25 27.07 -7.53
N SER A 278 -33.91 26.42 -6.56
CA SER A 278 -34.63 25.18 -6.80
C SER A 278 -35.70 25.36 -7.88
N LEU A 279 -35.75 24.45 -8.86
CA LEU A 279 -36.73 24.52 -9.96
C LEU A 279 -38.16 24.29 -9.47
N LYS A 280 -38.32 23.54 -8.37
CA LYS A 280 -39.60 23.14 -7.80
C LYS A 280 -39.77 23.58 -6.34
N ASN A 281 -41.00 23.92 -5.97
CA ASN A 281 -41.41 24.21 -4.60
C ASN A 281 -41.50 22.93 -3.73
N SER A 282 -41.90 23.05 -2.47
CA SER A 282 -42.09 21.93 -1.54
C SER A 282 -43.24 20.98 -1.93
N LYS A 283 -44.12 21.40 -2.84
CA LYS A 283 -45.24 20.61 -3.38
C LYS A 283 -44.89 19.89 -4.69
N GLY A 284 -43.67 20.07 -5.21
CA GLY A 284 -43.23 19.46 -6.46
C GLY A 284 -43.63 20.22 -7.73
N GLU A 285 -44.19 21.43 -7.60
CA GLU A 285 -44.61 22.27 -8.72
C GLU A 285 -43.47 23.21 -9.15
N TYR A 286 -43.38 23.50 -10.45
CA TYR A 286 -42.38 24.44 -10.99
C TYR A 286 -42.58 25.86 -10.47
N ARG A 287 -41.48 26.55 -10.17
CA ARG A 287 -41.50 27.97 -9.85
C ARG A 287 -41.39 28.77 -11.15
N TYR A 288 -42.27 29.75 -11.34
CA TYR A 288 -42.28 30.60 -12.52
C TYR A 288 -41.98 32.05 -12.16
N LYS A 289 -41.30 32.76 -13.06
CA LYS A 289 -41.08 34.20 -12.93
C LYS A 289 -42.43 34.93 -13.02
N ARG A 290 -42.68 35.84 -12.09
CA ARG A 290 -43.91 36.66 -12.05
C ARG A 290 -43.59 38.10 -12.44
N GLY A 291 -44.46 38.70 -13.23
CA GLY A 291 -44.39 40.12 -13.57
C GLY A 291 -44.93 41.01 -12.45
N VAL A 292 -44.81 42.33 -12.61
CA VAL A 292 -45.21 43.34 -11.63
C VAL A 292 -46.70 43.25 -11.23
N LYS A 293 -47.55 42.73 -12.13
CA LYS A 293 -48.99 42.52 -11.92
C LYS A 293 -49.35 41.13 -11.36
N GLY A 294 -48.36 40.32 -10.96
CA GLY A 294 -48.56 38.99 -10.37
C GLY A 294 -48.82 37.84 -11.35
N GLY A 295 -49.04 38.12 -12.63
CA GLY A 295 -49.15 37.11 -13.70
C GLY A 295 -47.79 36.49 -14.08
N PHE A 296 -47.81 35.28 -14.66
CA PHE A 296 -46.61 34.61 -15.14
C PHE A 296 -46.00 35.34 -16.34
N LEU A 297 -44.67 35.46 -16.37
CA LEU A 297 -43.96 35.91 -17.56
C LEU A 297 -43.93 34.78 -18.58
N LEU A 298 -44.23 35.11 -19.85
CA LEU A 298 -44.24 34.16 -20.96
C LEU A 298 -43.02 34.36 -21.85
N ASP A 299 -42.51 33.27 -22.42
CA ASP A 299 -41.46 33.29 -23.45
C ASP A 299 -42.03 33.71 -24.81
N LYS A 300 -41.15 33.80 -25.82
CA LYS A 300 -41.51 34.13 -27.22
C LYS A 300 -42.49 33.15 -27.89
N TYR A 301 -42.79 32.03 -27.25
CA TYR A 301 -43.74 31.01 -27.71
C TYR A 301 -45.00 30.93 -26.83
N GLY A 302 -45.18 31.88 -25.90
CA GLY A 302 -46.33 31.92 -25.01
C GLY A 302 -46.26 30.94 -23.82
N ARG A 303 -45.09 30.39 -23.48
CA ARG A 303 -44.92 29.44 -22.36
C ARG A 303 -44.37 30.14 -21.11
N SER A 304 -44.85 29.78 -19.93
CA SER A 304 -44.41 30.37 -18.65
C SER A 304 -42.91 30.15 -18.41
N ILE A 305 -42.19 31.23 -18.10
CA ILE A 305 -40.74 31.20 -17.83
C ILE A 305 -40.50 30.68 -16.42
N ILE A 306 -39.71 29.62 -16.30
CA ILE A 306 -39.31 29.05 -15.01
C ILE A 306 -38.33 30.00 -14.31
N ASP A 307 -38.50 30.20 -13.01
CA ASP A 307 -37.57 30.96 -12.17
C ASP A 307 -36.40 30.07 -11.74
N HIS A 308 -35.39 29.98 -12.59
CA HIS A 308 -34.12 29.29 -12.36
C HIS A 308 -32.92 30.21 -12.59
N ASP A 309 -31.74 29.72 -12.20
CA ASP A 309 -30.43 30.33 -12.37
C ASP A 309 -29.45 29.44 -13.20
N LEU A 310 -30.01 28.57 -14.05
CA LEU A 310 -29.22 27.69 -14.91
C LEU A 310 -28.44 28.44 -16.01
N ASP A 311 -28.92 29.61 -16.44
CA ASP A 311 -28.25 30.43 -17.46
C ASP A 311 -26.93 30.99 -16.93
N GLU A 312 -26.89 31.35 -15.64
CA GLU A 312 -25.70 31.81 -14.94
C GLU A 312 -24.65 30.69 -14.85
N ILE A 313 -25.08 29.45 -14.60
CA ILE A 313 -24.19 28.27 -14.64
C ILE A 313 -23.64 28.07 -16.05
N ALA A 314 -24.48 28.16 -17.08
CA ALA A 314 -24.05 28.04 -18.47
C ALA A 314 -23.01 29.12 -18.83
N GLN A 315 -23.23 30.38 -18.43
CA GLN A 315 -22.28 31.47 -18.64
C GLN A 315 -20.95 31.25 -17.89
N ALA A 316 -21.01 30.75 -16.65
CA ALA A 316 -19.82 30.40 -15.89
C ALA A 316 -19.02 29.28 -16.56
N PHE A 317 -19.71 28.27 -17.11
CA PHE A 317 -19.06 27.19 -17.88
C PHE A 317 -18.39 27.72 -19.14
N VAL A 318 -19.04 28.61 -19.89
CA VAL A 318 -18.43 29.23 -21.09
C VAL A 318 -17.16 30.00 -20.72
N LYS A 319 -17.18 30.79 -19.63
CA LYS A 319 -15.98 31.51 -19.14
C LYS A 319 -14.86 30.53 -18.76
N PHE A 320 -15.20 29.44 -18.07
CA PHE A 320 -14.25 28.39 -17.72
C PHE A 320 -13.66 27.72 -18.97
N ALA A 321 -14.49 27.29 -19.91
CA ALA A 321 -14.06 26.61 -21.13
C ALA A 321 -13.14 27.50 -21.99
N LYS A 322 -13.43 28.81 -22.07
CA LYS A 322 -12.54 29.77 -22.74
C LYS A 322 -11.21 29.95 -22.02
N LYS A 323 -11.22 30.01 -20.67
CA LYS A 323 -9.98 30.09 -19.86
C LYS A 323 -9.11 28.84 -20.04
N GLN A 324 -9.73 27.67 -20.14
CA GLN A 324 -9.05 26.39 -20.35
C GLN A 324 -8.79 26.06 -21.83
N ASN A 325 -9.12 26.99 -22.74
CA ASN A 325 -8.90 26.86 -24.19
C ASN A 325 -9.52 25.60 -24.83
N PHE A 326 -10.75 25.25 -24.44
CA PHE A 326 -11.43 24.07 -24.97
C PHE A 326 -11.76 24.22 -26.47
N ASN A 327 -11.40 23.21 -27.25
CA ASN A 327 -11.45 23.21 -28.72
C ASN A 327 -12.85 23.51 -29.31
N PHE A 328 -13.92 23.17 -28.58
CA PHE A 328 -15.31 23.37 -29.03
C PHE A 328 -15.91 24.72 -28.60
N TRP A 329 -15.17 25.51 -27.82
CA TRP A 329 -15.52 26.89 -27.43
C TRP A 329 -14.54 27.92 -28.01
N GLY A 330 -13.77 27.52 -29.02
CA GLY A 330 -12.83 28.36 -29.76
C GLY A 330 -13.50 29.62 -30.33
N ALA A 331 -12.71 30.71 -30.33
CA ALA A 331 -12.98 32.11 -30.63
C ALA A 331 -14.31 32.46 -31.33
#